data_AF-A0A1Q8QFC1-F1
#
_entry.id   AF-A0A1Q8QFC1-F1
#
_cell.length_a   1.000
_cell.length_b   1.000
_cell.length_c   1.000
_cell.angle_alpha   90.00
_cell.angle_beta   90.00
_cell.angle_gamma   90.00
#
_symmetry.space_group_name_H-M   'P 1'
#
loop_
_entity.id
_entity.type
_entity.pdbx_description
1 polymer ?
#
loop_
_entity_poly.entity_id
_entity_poly.type
_entity_poly.pdbx_seq_one_letter_code
_entity_poly.pdbx_strand_id
1 'polypeptide(L)'
;MGRYRFLLTLLVLLASAGLCPAWAAESDERVEVFLDETAALFGQSEADVVRNLGAPRERLAVPFTSPHDDKPYEIITLAYDGMVVSLYSMEEGQRQFFHQIRILSSPSCFARKICRGTPKERLSAVLGPPEEVEDNQWRYSDMSGYNELSFTFDAAGAVDTLTWTAEAD
;
A
#
# COMPACT_ATOMS: atom_id res chain seq x y z
N MET A 1 -41.90 -12.33 -43.57
CA MET A 1 -41.51 -11.98 -42.18
C MET A 1 -40.24 -12.76 -41.83
N GLY A 2 -39.06 -12.14 -41.70
CA GLY A 2 -37.87 -12.92 -41.32
C GLY A 2 -36.48 -12.39 -41.66
N ARG A 3 -36.27 -11.07 -41.81
CA ARG A 3 -34.92 -10.53 -42.12
C ARG A 3 -34.41 -9.44 -41.18
N TYR A 4 -35.17 -9.08 -40.14
CA TYR A 4 -34.79 -8.02 -39.19
C TYR A 4 -34.41 -8.51 -37.79
N ARG A 5 -34.50 -9.81 -37.50
CA ARG A 5 -34.20 -10.37 -36.17
C ARG A 5 -32.72 -10.66 -35.90
N PHE A 6 -31.88 -10.71 -36.93
CA PHE A 6 -30.45 -11.01 -36.77
C PHE A 6 -29.55 -9.78 -36.59
N LEU A 7 -30.05 -8.57 -36.88
CA LEU A 7 -29.28 -7.32 -36.74
C LEU A 7 -29.32 -6.74 -35.32
N LEU A 8 -30.34 -7.09 -34.53
CA LEU A 8 -30.50 -6.59 -33.15
C LEU A 8 -29.63 -7.36 -32.14
N THR A 9 -29.30 -8.63 -32.38
CA THR A 9 -28.45 -9.43 -31.50
C THR A 9 -26.97 -9.08 -31.62
N LEU A 10 -26.50 -8.60 -32.78
CA LEU A 10 -25.09 -8.24 -32.97
C LEU A 10 -24.73 -6.88 -32.32
N LEU A 11 -25.70 -5.99 -32.15
CA LEU A 11 -25.51 -4.65 -31.59
C LEU A 11 -25.45 -4.65 -30.05
N VAL A 12 -26.02 -5.67 -29.40
CA VAL A 12 -25.97 -5.82 -27.93
C VAL A 12 -24.63 -6.42 -27.47
N LEU A 13 -23.96 -7.24 -28.29
CA LEU A 13 -22.66 -7.84 -27.96
C LEU A 13 -21.47 -6.86 -28.14
N LEU A 14 -21.64 -5.79 -28.93
CA LEU A 14 -20.63 -4.74 -29.09
C LEU A 14 -20.69 -3.65 -28.01
N ALA A 15 -21.76 -3.61 -27.21
CA ALA A 15 -21.91 -2.65 -26.10
C ALA A 15 -21.29 -3.14 -24.78
N SER A 16 -20.94 -4.43 -24.68
CA SER A 16 -20.38 -5.05 -23.46
C SER A 16 -18.85 -5.15 -23.46
N ALA A 17 -18.16 -4.71 -24.52
CA ALA A 17 -16.71 -4.84 -24.66
C ALA A 17 -15.90 -3.60 -24.20
N GLY A 18 -16.55 -2.59 -23.61
CA GLY A 18 -15.94 -1.27 -23.38
C GLY A 18 -16.02 -0.71 -21.95
N LEU A 19 -16.39 -1.51 -20.96
CA LEU A 19 -16.38 -1.10 -19.56
C LEU A 19 -15.34 -1.94 -18.80
N CYS A 20 -14.44 -1.27 -18.06
CA CYS A 20 -13.38 -1.81 -17.19
C CYS A 20 -11.96 -1.97 -17.75
N PRO A 21 -11.36 -0.89 -18.28
CA PRO A 21 -9.94 -0.66 -17.94
C PRO A 21 -9.67 0.70 -17.30
N ALA A 22 -10.59 1.67 -17.41
CA ALA A 22 -10.37 3.02 -16.87
C ALA A 22 -10.44 3.09 -15.33
N TRP A 23 -11.31 2.30 -14.70
CA TRP A 23 -11.45 2.31 -13.23
C TRP A 23 -10.30 1.64 -12.50
N ALA A 24 -9.69 0.61 -13.09
CA ALA A 24 -8.51 -0.04 -12.53
C ALA A 24 -7.29 0.91 -12.63
N ALA A 25 -7.05 1.50 -13.80
CA ALA A 25 -5.95 2.46 -13.95
C ALA A 25 -6.06 3.66 -12.98
N GLU A 26 -7.28 4.13 -12.69
CA GLU A 26 -7.52 5.23 -11.75
C GLU A 26 -7.41 4.80 -10.27
N SER A 27 -7.69 3.54 -9.91
CA SER A 27 -7.44 3.05 -8.55
C SER A 27 -5.96 2.96 -8.24
N ASP A 28 -5.18 2.51 -9.21
CA ASP A 28 -3.77 2.21 -9.01
C ASP A 28 -2.95 3.50 -8.84
N GLU A 29 -3.27 4.55 -9.62
CA GLU A 29 -2.67 5.89 -9.46
C GLU A 29 -2.99 6.51 -8.08
N ARG A 30 -4.19 6.29 -7.54
CA ARG A 30 -4.54 6.79 -6.19
C ARG A 30 -3.71 6.12 -5.10
N VAL A 31 -3.41 4.82 -5.25
CA VAL A 31 -2.58 4.08 -4.31
C VAL A 31 -1.14 4.59 -4.35
N GLU A 32 -0.58 4.79 -5.55
CA GLU A 32 0.76 5.35 -5.73
C GLU A 32 0.91 6.74 -5.07
N VAL A 33 -0.01 7.67 -5.35
CA VAL A 33 -0.01 8.99 -4.71
C VAL A 33 -0.14 8.89 -3.19
N PHE A 34 -0.95 7.96 -2.68
CA PHE A 34 -1.11 7.75 -1.25
C PHE A 34 0.17 7.20 -0.60
N LEU A 35 0.90 6.32 -1.28
CA LEU A 35 2.20 5.79 -0.84
C LEU A 35 3.24 6.90 -0.78
N ASP A 36 3.33 7.74 -1.81
CA ASP A 36 4.23 8.90 -1.84
C ASP A 36 3.93 9.90 -0.71
N GLU A 37 2.65 10.23 -0.52
CA GLU A 37 2.20 11.09 0.59
C GLU A 37 2.53 10.44 1.95
N THR A 38 2.43 9.12 2.06
CA THR A 38 2.75 8.38 3.28
C THR A 38 4.24 8.42 3.54
N ALA A 39 5.08 8.12 2.54
CA ALA A 39 6.54 8.20 2.63
C ALA A 39 6.99 9.60 3.08
N ALA A 40 6.36 10.67 2.57
CA ALA A 40 6.67 12.05 2.96
C ALA A 40 6.43 12.34 4.46
N LEU A 41 5.51 11.64 5.12
CA LEU A 41 5.28 11.80 6.57
C LEU A 41 6.46 11.26 7.38
N PHE A 42 7.04 10.15 6.94
CA PHE A 42 8.13 9.47 7.65
C PHE A 42 9.52 9.97 7.21
N GLY A 43 9.63 10.51 5.99
CA GLY A 43 10.89 10.94 5.38
C GLY A 43 11.48 9.86 4.46
N GLN A 44 12.64 10.14 3.86
CA GLN A 44 13.21 9.28 2.81
C GLN A 44 14.36 8.39 3.31
N SER A 45 14.74 8.54 4.57
CA SER A 45 15.89 7.85 5.16
C SER A 45 15.66 7.50 6.62
N GLU A 46 16.44 6.55 7.15
CA GLU A 46 16.51 6.21 8.56
C GLU A 46 16.66 7.47 9.43
N ALA A 47 17.55 8.39 9.04
CA ALA A 47 17.77 9.63 9.76
C ALA A 47 16.53 10.52 9.78
N ASP A 48 15.77 10.59 8.68
CA ASP A 48 14.52 11.34 8.64
C ASP A 48 13.44 10.68 9.49
N VAL A 49 13.33 9.36 9.45
CA VAL A 49 12.38 8.59 10.25
C VAL A 49 12.64 8.83 11.73
N VAL A 50 13.90 8.75 12.17
CA VAL A 50 14.30 9.03 13.56
C VAL A 50 14.06 10.50 13.93
N ARG A 51 14.29 11.44 13.01
CA ARG A 51 13.99 12.86 13.24
C ARG A 51 12.50 13.11 13.44
N ASN A 52 11.65 12.46 12.65
CA ASN A 52 10.21 12.70 12.63
C ASN A 52 9.47 11.95 13.75
N LEU A 53 9.94 10.74 14.11
CA LEU A 53 9.28 9.88 15.10
C LEU A 53 10.00 9.83 16.45
N GLY A 54 11.22 10.35 16.54
CA GLY A 54 12.08 10.20 17.70
C GLY A 54 12.95 8.94 17.63
N ALA A 55 13.73 8.70 18.69
CA ALA A 55 14.60 7.53 18.76
C ALA A 55 13.76 6.24 18.87
N PRO A 56 14.08 5.20 18.07
CA PRO A 56 13.43 3.90 18.21
C PRO A 56 13.87 3.23 19.50
N ARG A 57 13.07 2.28 19.99
CA ARG A 57 13.44 1.44 21.13
C ARG A 57 14.53 0.44 20.75
N GLU A 58 14.47 -0.03 19.51
CA GLU A 58 15.40 -1.00 18.96
C GLU A 58 15.67 -0.66 17.49
N ARG A 59 16.95 -0.76 17.11
CA ARG A 59 17.42 -0.65 15.74
C ARG A 59 18.19 -1.91 15.39
N LEU A 60 17.78 -2.58 14.32
CA LEU A 60 18.46 -3.74 13.76
C LEU A 60 18.84 -3.46 12.30
N ALA A 61 20.03 -3.85 11.88
CA ALA A 61 20.42 -3.84 10.47
C ALA A 61 20.95 -5.23 10.11
N VAL A 62 20.38 -5.85 9.09
CA VAL A 62 20.77 -7.19 8.63
C VAL A 62 21.09 -7.17 7.14
N PRO A 63 22.13 -7.88 6.68
CA PRO A 63 22.35 -8.07 5.25
C PRO A 63 21.15 -8.74 4.59
N PHE A 64 20.82 -8.30 3.38
CA PHE A 64 19.76 -8.86 2.56
C PHE A 64 20.29 -9.11 1.15
N THR A 65 19.88 -10.23 0.57
CA THR A 65 20.18 -10.58 -0.82
C THR A 65 18.86 -10.64 -1.55
N SER A 66 18.64 -9.69 -2.47
CA SER A 66 17.45 -9.67 -3.31
C SER A 66 17.51 -10.85 -4.29
N PRO A 67 16.40 -11.56 -4.54
CA PRO A 67 16.33 -12.56 -5.60
C PRO A 67 16.37 -11.94 -7.01
N HIS A 68 16.25 -10.60 -7.11
CA HIS A 68 16.14 -9.87 -8.37
C HIS A 68 17.39 -9.03 -8.71
N ASP A 69 18.34 -8.88 -7.79
CA ASP A 69 19.57 -8.09 -7.97
C ASP A 69 20.73 -8.64 -7.13
N ASP A 70 21.94 -8.67 -7.71
CA ASP A 70 23.17 -9.12 -7.07
C ASP A 70 23.83 -8.06 -6.17
N LYS A 71 23.28 -6.85 -6.11
CA LYS A 71 23.80 -5.80 -5.24
C LYS A 71 23.62 -6.16 -3.76
N PRO A 72 24.56 -5.75 -2.88
CA PRO A 72 24.38 -5.93 -1.45
C PRO A 72 23.36 -4.92 -0.91
N TYR A 73 22.35 -5.43 -0.21
CA TYR A 73 21.37 -4.64 0.52
C TYR A 73 21.52 -4.88 2.03
N GLU A 74 21.00 -3.96 2.82
CA GLU A 74 20.67 -4.18 4.23
C GLU A 74 19.20 -3.87 4.44
N ILE A 75 18.53 -4.64 5.30
CA ILE A 75 17.24 -4.24 5.86
C ILE A 75 17.51 -3.62 7.22
N ILE A 76 17.24 -2.32 7.32
CA ILE A 76 17.28 -1.56 8.58
C ILE A 76 15.86 -1.58 9.15
N THR A 77 15.69 -2.07 10.37
CA THR A 77 14.42 -2.13 11.09
C THR A 77 14.47 -1.28 12.35
N LEU A 78 13.51 -0.38 12.47
CA LEU A 78 13.31 0.54 13.59
C LEU A 78 12.02 0.16 14.31
N ALA A 79 12.13 -0.32 15.55
CA ALA A 79 10.98 -0.69 16.36
C ALA A 79 10.59 0.43 17.33
N TYR A 80 9.31 0.82 17.28
CA TYR A 80 8.68 1.79 18.17
C TYR A 80 7.58 1.11 19.00
N ASP A 81 7.00 1.82 19.97
CA ASP A 81 5.83 1.30 20.67
C ASP A 81 4.62 1.25 19.72
N GLY A 82 4.18 0.03 19.39
CA GLY A 82 3.01 -0.19 18.52
C GLY A 82 3.24 0.06 17.03
N MET A 83 4.50 0.15 16.57
CA MET A 83 4.83 0.35 15.16
C MET A 83 6.23 -0.17 14.82
N VAL A 84 6.41 -0.61 13.58
CA VAL A 84 7.69 -0.98 12.99
C VAL A 84 7.86 -0.25 11.66
N VAL A 85 9.06 0.28 11.42
CA VAL A 85 9.47 0.84 10.13
C VAL A 85 10.72 0.12 9.67
N SER A 86 10.70 -0.44 8.46
CA SER A 86 11.84 -1.09 7.84
C SER A 86 12.18 -0.41 6.51
N LEU A 87 13.47 -0.22 6.26
CA LEU A 87 13.99 0.32 5.02
C LEU A 87 14.98 -0.66 4.41
N TYR A 88 14.91 -0.79 3.10
CA TYR A 88 16.06 -1.26 2.33
C TYR A 88 17.11 -0.15 2.30
N SER A 89 18.36 -0.54 2.49
CA SER A 89 19.53 0.33 2.46
C SER A 89 20.55 -0.24 1.49
N MET A 90 20.98 0.58 0.55
CA MET A 90 21.94 0.23 -0.50
C MET A 90 23.13 1.16 -0.45
N GLU A 91 24.23 0.74 -1.08
CA GLU A 91 25.40 1.60 -1.31
C GLU A 91 25.88 2.22 0.01
N GLU A 92 25.96 1.40 1.07
CA GLU A 92 26.36 1.84 2.41
C GLU A 92 25.48 2.97 2.99
N GLY A 93 24.19 2.96 2.65
CA GLY A 93 23.20 3.92 3.16
C GLY A 93 23.02 5.19 2.33
N GLN A 94 23.68 5.29 1.16
CA GLN A 94 23.47 6.41 0.24
C GLN A 94 22.07 6.41 -0.38
N ARG A 95 21.46 5.24 -0.53
CA ARG A 95 20.10 5.11 -1.05
C ARG A 95 19.27 4.23 -0.13
N GLN A 96 18.12 4.75 0.29
CA GLN A 96 17.17 4.04 1.13
C GLN A 96 15.76 4.17 0.59
N PHE A 97 14.95 3.13 0.80
CA PHE A 97 13.54 3.09 0.42
C PHE A 97 12.78 2.22 1.40
N PHE A 98 11.50 2.51 1.60
CA PHE A 98 10.69 1.74 2.54
C PHE A 98 10.56 0.29 2.05
N HIS A 99 10.87 -0.63 2.96
CA HIS A 99 10.55 -2.05 2.81
C HIS A 99 9.20 -2.34 3.48
N GLN A 100 8.98 -1.81 4.68
CA GLN A 100 7.72 -1.99 5.39
C GLN A 100 7.43 -0.84 6.36
N ILE A 101 6.17 -0.45 6.45
CA ILE A 101 5.67 0.34 7.58
C ILE A 101 4.46 -0.39 8.15
N ARG A 102 4.53 -0.77 9.43
CA ARG A 102 3.45 -1.50 10.11
C ARG A 102 3.02 -0.78 11.37
N ILE A 103 1.77 -0.36 11.43
CA ILE A 103 1.15 0.31 12.58
C ILE A 103 0.15 -0.67 13.22
N LEU A 104 0.41 -1.01 14.49
CA LEU A 104 -0.39 -1.95 15.29
C LEU A 104 -1.18 -1.24 16.38
N SER A 105 -0.55 -0.29 17.06
CA SER A 105 -1.16 0.46 18.18
C SER A 105 -0.54 1.85 18.42
N SER A 106 0.41 2.26 17.58
CA SER A 106 0.99 3.61 17.60
C SER A 106 -0.05 4.68 17.22
N PRO A 107 0.07 5.92 17.75
CA PRO A 107 -0.75 7.06 17.31
C PRO A 107 -0.40 7.57 15.89
N SER A 108 0.65 7.03 15.26
CA SER A 108 1.02 7.35 13.87
C SER A 108 -0.10 6.98 12.88
N CYS A 109 -0.07 7.63 11.72
CA CYS A 109 -1.03 7.43 10.65
C CYS A 109 -0.31 7.32 9.30
N PHE A 110 -0.99 6.71 8.33
CA PHE A 110 -0.67 6.90 6.92
C PHE A 110 -1.21 8.25 6.42
N ALA A 111 -0.95 8.54 5.14
CA ALA A 111 -1.40 9.74 4.47
C ALA A 111 -2.89 10.03 4.70
N ARG A 112 -3.26 11.31 4.56
CA ARG A 112 -4.65 11.80 4.66
C ARG A 112 -5.35 11.45 5.98
N LYS A 113 -4.55 11.24 7.04
CA LYS A 113 -5.00 10.87 8.40
C LYS A 113 -5.75 9.54 8.41
N ILE A 114 -5.31 8.57 7.62
CA ILE A 114 -5.74 7.18 7.76
C ILE A 114 -4.94 6.58 8.91
N CYS A 115 -5.59 6.47 10.06
CA CYS A 115 -5.02 5.96 11.31
C CYS A 115 -5.80 4.74 11.78
N ARG A 116 -5.32 4.09 12.85
CA ARG A 116 -6.15 3.14 13.61
C ARG A 116 -7.43 3.83 14.11
N GLY A 117 -8.56 3.14 14.02
CA GLY A 117 -9.91 3.66 14.29
C GLY A 117 -10.58 4.35 13.10
N THR A 118 -9.92 4.45 11.94
CA THR A 118 -10.55 5.03 10.74
C THR A 118 -11.69 4.14 10.24
N PRO A 119 -12.91 4.66 10.02
CA PRO A 119 -14.00 3.85 9.45
C PRO A 119 -13.69 3.35 8.03
N LYS A 120 -14.13 2.13 7.68
CA LYS A 120 -14.00 1.54 6.33
C LYS A 120 -14.44 2.49 5.22
N GLU A 121 -15.55 3.21 5.42
CA GLU A 121 -16.11 4.12 4.44
C GLU A 121 -15.17 5.30 4.16
N ARG A 122 -14.47 5.78 5.19
CA ARG A 122 -13.48 6.85 5.05
C ARG A 122 -12.24 6.36 4.30
N LEU A 123 -11.79 5.13 4.57
CA LEU A 123 -10.69 4.53 3.84
C LEU A 123 -11.04 4.39 2.35
N SER A 124 -12.22 3.83 2.06
CA SER A 124 -12.69 3.66 0.68
C SER A 124 -12.92 4.99 -0.03
N ALA A 125 -13.34 6.05 0.66
CA ALA A 125 -13.42 7.39 0.06
C ALA A 125 -12.05 7.97 -0.33
N VAL A 126 -10.96 7.52 0.30
CA VAL A 126 -9.60 7.99 0.04
C VAL A 126 -8.90 7.17 -1.04
N LEU A 127 -8.99 5.84 -0.97
CA LEU A 127 -8.26 4.94 -1.87
C LEU A 127 -9.15 4.38 -3.00
N GLY A 128 -10.47 4.40 -2.82
CA GLY A 128 -11.42 3.68 -3.66
C GLY A 128 -11.72 2.27 -3.12
N PRO A 129 -12.36 1.41 -3.92
CA PRO A 129 -12.53 0.01 -3.55
C PRO A 129 -11.16 -0.71 -3.48
N PRO A 130 -10.98 -1.68 -2.57
CA PRO A 130 -9.79 -2.52 -2.56
C PRO A 130 -9.74 -3.47 -3.76
N GLU A 131 -8.53 -3.91 -4.11
CA GLU A 131 -8.31 -4.94 -5.12
C GLU A 131 -8.77 -6.31 -4.58
N GLU A 132 -8.37 -6.62 -3.34
CA GLU A 132 -8.70 -7.87 -2.68
C GLU A 132 -9.35 -7.62 -1.31
N VAL A 133 -10.35 -8.46 -1.01
CA VAL A 133 -11.03 -8.50 0.29
C VAL A 133 -11.04 -9.95 0.76
N GLU A 134 -10.32 -10.21 1.86
CA GLU A 134 -10.30 -11.50 2.54
C GLU A 134 -10.69 -11.29 4.01
N ASP A 135 -11.76 -11.93 4.45
CA ASP A 135 -12.34 -11.78 5.80
C ASP A 135 -12.48 -10.32 6.27
N ASN A 136 -11.62 -9.89 7.20
CA ASN A 136 -11.57 -8.55 7.77
C ASN A 136 -10.35 -7.76 7.29
N GLN A 137 -9.77 -8.10 6.14
CA GLN A 137 -8.61 -7.47 5.55
C GLN A 137 -8.92 -6.95 4.14
N TRP A 138 -8.48 -5.72 3.86
CA TRP A 138 -8.52 -5.10 2.53
C TRP A 138 -7.09 -4.88 2.05
N ARG A 139 -6.82 -5.25 0.79
CA ARG A 139 -5.53 -5.06 0.13
C ARG A 139 -5.67 -4.15 -1.08
N TYR A 140 -4.65 -3.32 -1.27
CA TYR A 140 -4.52 -2.39 -2.40
C TYR A 140 -3.09 -2.52 -2.92
N SER A 141 -2.94 -2.71 -4.22
CA SER A 141 -1.63 -2.70 -4.88
C SER A 141 -1.44 -1.40 -5.66
N ASP A 142 -0.20 -0.96 -5.81
CA ASP A 142 0.13 0.08 -6.79
C ASP A 142 0.12 -0.47 -8.22
N MET A 143 0.29 0.41 -9.21
CA MET A 143 0.32 0.03 -10.63
C MET A 143 1.37 -1.02 -10.98
N SER A 144 2.45 -1.10 -10.18
CA SER A 144 3.59 -1.95 -10.44
C SER A 144 3.43 -3.35 -9.84
N GLY A 145 2.52 -3.49 -8.87
CA GLY A 145 2.36 -4.69 -8.04
C GLY A 145 3.46 -4.85 -6.99
N TYR A 146 4.47 -3.97 -6.96
CA TYR A 146 5.56 -4.08 -5.98
C TYR A 146 5.20 -3.49 -4.62
N ASN A 147 4.27 -2.53 -4.55
CA ASN A 147 3.84 -1.99 -3.27
C ASN A 147 2.42 -2.42 -2.95
N GLU A 148 2.23 -2.87 -1.72
CA GLU A 148 0.93 -3.23 -1.18
C GLU A 148 0.63 -2.43 0.09
N LEU A 149 -0.60 -1.93 0.17
CA LEU A 149 -1.24 -1.50 1.39
C LEU A 149 -2.23 -2.55 1.87
N SER A 150 -2.12 -2.93 3.13
CA SER A 150 -3.05 -3.85 3.79
C SER A 150 -3.62 -3.23 5.06
N PHE A 151 -4.95 -3.28 5.17
CA PHE A 151 -5.70 -2.78 6.31
C PHE A 151 -6.54 -3.91 6.90
N THR A 152 -6.38 -4.18 8.19
CA THR A 152 -7.33 -5.04 8.91
C THR A 152 -8.36 -4.19 9.64
N PHE A 153 -9.52 -4.78 9.93
CA PHE A 153 -10.62 -4.08 10.60
C PHE A 153 -11.09 -4.82 11.84
N ASP A 154 -11.47 -4.05 12.85
CA ASP A 154 -12.14 -4.55 14.03
C ASP A 154 -13.62 -4.92 13.75
N ALA A 155 -14.29 -5.45 14.77
CA ALA A 155 -15.69 -5.85 14.69
C ALA A 155 -16.66 -4.67 14.45
N ALA A 156 -16.24 -3.43 14.72
CA ALA A 156 -17.03 -2.23 14.45
C ALA A 156 -16.81 -1.71 13.00
N GLY A 157 -15.93 -2.35 12.22
CA GLY A 157 -15.59 -1.93 10.87
C GLY A 157 -14.64 -0.73 10.83
N ALA A 158 -13.86 -0.51 11.88
CA ALA A 158 -12.80 0.49 11.90
C ALA A 158 -11.43 -0.17 11.68
N VAL A 159 -10.50 0.55 11.05
CA VAL A 159 -9.12 0.10 10.80
C VAL A 159 -8.48 -0.26 12.14
N ASP A 160 -7.98 -1.49 12.29
CA ASP A 160 -7.24 -1.94 13.47
C ASP A 160 -5.73 -1.95 13.22
N THR A 161 -5.28 -2.44 12.06
CA THR A 161 -3.87 -2.39 11.65
C THR A 161 -3.69 -1.78 10.26
N LEU A 162 -2.53 -1.15 10.06
CA LEU A 162 -2.12 -0.57 8.78
C LEU A 162 -0.75 -1.15 8.42
N THR A 163 -0.61 -1.68 7.21
CA THR A 163 0.66 -2.21 6.72
C THR A 163 0.90 -1.69 5.32
N TRP A 164 2.10 -1.17 5.07
CA TRP A 164 2.68 -1.02 3.75
C TRP A 164 3.83 -1.99 3.65
N THR A 165 3.88 -2.81 2.60
CA THR A 165 5.02 -3.66 2.24
C THR A 165 5.46 -3.35 0.81
N ALA A 166 6.77 -3.23 0.59
CA ALA A 166 7.38 -3.24 -0.73
C ALA A 166 7.91 -4.64 -1.04
N GLU A 167 7.86 -5.04 -2.32
CA GLU A 167 8.07 -6.41 -2.80
C GLU A 167 7.03 -7.40 -2.25
N ALA A 168 5.73 -7.09 -2.42
CA ALA A 168 4.65 -8.02 -2.11
C ALA A 168 4.72 -9.26 -3.05
N ASP A 169 4.52 -10.46 -2.48
CA ASP A 169 4.62 -11.78 -3.14
C ASP A 169 3.66 -12.00 -4.32
#